data_AF-X0PBC0-F1
#
_entry.id   AF-X0PBC0-F1
#
_cell.length_a   1.000
_cell.length_b   1.000
_cell.length_c   1.000
_cell.angle_alpha   90.00
_cell.angle_beta   90.00
_cell.angle_gamma   90.00
#
_symmetry.space_group_name_H-M   'P 1'
#
loop_
_entity.id
_entity.type
_entity.pdbx_description
1 polymer ?
#
loop_
_entity_poly.entity_id
_entity_poly.type
_entity_poly.pdbx_seq_one_letter_code
_entity_poly.pdbx_strand_id
1 'polypeptide(L)'
;MDNEIRDITSSIIQALYGHGNPDKAVLASVRSASSITSQRAQKVWPILMAKLPKGQLSKDGEPTPAEIAIYAAIRFYAIHQQGKEVFVCGDSSKKDSKDGITFFEALASLRRNEDTRAALDRRVQPLLKTTNIAGVLDSLAHLVAILKASDWTQKIDYPRLAQDLFWFQRSFKSASRVQLLWGQQYFRTIKQTTKSEGKQ
;
A
#
# COMPACT_ATOMS: atom_id res chain seq x y z
N MET A 1 -14.74 -8.65 12.46
CA MET A 1 -13.34 -8.52 12.92
C MET A 1 -12.36 -8.51 11.75
N ASP A 2 -12.58 -9.30 10.70
CA ASP A 2 -11.58 -9.49 9.61
C ASP A 2 -11.10 -8.21 8.89
N ASN A 3 -11.86 -7.11 8.86
CA ASN A 3 -11.51 -5.86 8.16
C ASN A 3 -11.08 -4.68 9.05
N GLU A 4 -10.91 -4.87 10.35
CA GLU A 4 -10.66 -3.76 11.29
C GLU A 4 -9.43 -2.90 10.90
N ILE A 5 -8.30 -3.52 10.55
CA ILE A 5 -7.07 -2.80 10.14
C ILE A 5 -7.30 -1.96 8.88
N ARG A 6 -8.07 -2.49 7.93
CA ARG A 6 -8.40 -1.79 6.68
C ARG A 6 -9.24 -0.56 6.99
N ASP A 7 -10.30 -0.70 7.77
CA ASP A 7 -11.23 0.39 8.06
C ASP A 7 -10.55 1.52 8.85
N ILE A 8 -9.71 1.17 9.84
CA ILE A 8 -8.89 2.12 10.60
C ILE A 8 -7.92 2.86 9.67
N THR A 9 -7.19 2.13 8.82
CA THR A 9 -6.23 2.74 7.88
C THR A 9 -6.93 3.70 6.94
N SER A 10 -8.10 3.32 6.41
CA SER A 10 -8.91 4.17 5.54
C SER A 10 -9.32 5.46 6.25
N SER A 11 -9.81 5.37 7.49
CA SER A 11 -10.19 6.53 8.29
C SER A 11 -8.99 7.48 8.54
N ILE A 12 -7.80 6.94 8.83
CA ILE A 12 -6.59 7.75 9.05
C ILE A 12 -6.17 8.45 7.75
N ILE A 13 -6.13 7.73 6.62
CA ILE A 13 -5.76 8.32 5.33
C ILE A 13 -6.74 9.44 4.94
N GLN A 14 -8.05 9.25 5.15
CA GLN A 14 -9.05 10.29 4.91
C GLN A 14 -8.84 11.51 5.80
N ALA A 15 -8.55 11.32 7.09
CA ALA A 15 -8.24 12.41 8.01
C ALA A 15 -6.98 13.19 7.58
N LEU A 16 -5.94 12.49 7.12
CA LEU A 16 -4.71 13.11 6.61
C LEU A 16 -4.91 13.86 5.29
N TYR A 17 -5.83 13.39 4.45
CA TYR A 17 -6.19 14.08 3.20
C TYR A 17 -7.03 15.35 3.45
N GLY A 18 -7.79 15.40 4.55
CA GLY A 18 -8.49 16.60 4.99
C GLY A 18 -9.47 17.16 3.95
N HIS A 19 -10.21 16.28 3.25
CA HIS A 19 -11.15 16.66 2.19
C HIS A 19 -10.55 17.55 1.08
N GLY A 20 -9.30 17.31 0.69
CA GLY A 20 -8.61 18.08 -0.35
C GLY A 20 -7.68 19.17 0.20
N ASN A 21 -7.64 19.35 1.51
CA ASN A 21 -6.66 20.19 2.19
C ASN A 21 -5.75 19.36 3.11
N PRO A 22 -4.82 18.56 2.53
CA PRO A 22 -3.99 17.66 3.32
C PRO A 22 -3.03 18.42 4.22
N ASP A 23 -2.76 17.88 5.41
CA ASP A 23 -1.68 18.37 6.27
C ASP A 23 -0.33 18.01 5.62
N LYS A 24 0.18 18.94 4.81
CA LYS A 24 1.42 18.78 4.06
C LYS A 24 2.62 18.54 4.98
N ALA A 25 2.61 19.09 6.20
CA ALA A 25 3.70 18.94 7.15
C ALA A 25 3.72 17.53 7.75
N VAL A 26 2.56 16.99 8.13
CA VAL A 26 2.44 15.61 8.61
C VAL A 26 2.80 14.62 7.49
N LEU A 27 2.25 14.80 6.28
CA LEU A 27 2.56 13.92 5.14
C LEU A 27 4.06 13.95 4.78
N ALA A 28 4.70 15.12 4.79
CA ALA A 28 6.14 15.23 4.56
C ALA A 28 6.95 14.50 5.65
N SER A 29 6.54 14.62 6.91
CA SER A 29 7.17 13.93 8.04
C SER A 29 7.13 12.41 7.88
N VAL A 30 5.95 11.87 7.57
CA VAL A 30 5.75 10.42 7.40
C VAL A 30 6.53 9.87 6.21
N ARG A 31 6.58 10.57 5.07
CA ARG A 31 7.38 10.15 3.90
C ARG A 31 8.85 9.89 4.28
N SER A 32 9.41 10.79 5.09
CA SER A 32 10.82 10.77 5.48
C SER A 32 11.19 9.79 6.61
N ALA A 33 10.19 9.14 7.23
CA ALA A 33 10.40 8.21 8.34
C ALA A 33 10.08 6.77 7.90
N SER A 34 11.10 5.93 7.74
CA SER A 34 10.95 4.54 7.29
C SER A 34 10.23 3.63 8.29
N SER A 35 10.27 3.97 9.58
CA SER A 35 9.64 3.21 10.67
C SER A 35 8.80 4.11 11.57
N ILE A 36 7.76 3.55 12.20
CA ILE A 36 6.92 4.22 13.20
C ILE A 36 7.71 4.68 14.42
N THR A 37 8.85 4.06 14.71
CA THR A 37 9.76 4.44 15.82
C THR A 37 10.67 5.63 15.49
N SER A 38 10.67 6.11 14.24
CA SER A 38 11.49 7.26 13.85
C SER A 38 11.01 8.53 14.53
N GLN A 39 11.91 9.44 14.92
CA GLN A 39 11.53 10.74 15.50
C GLN A 39 10.58 11.54 14.59
N ARG A 40 10.77 11.49 13.27
CA ARG A 40 9.88 12.14 12.31
C ARG A 40 8.49 11.50 12.21
N ALA A 41 8.30 10.26 12.68
CA ALA A 41 6.99 9.63 12.75
C ALA A 41 6.12 10.21 13.89
N GLN A 42 6.72 10.89 14.88
CA GLN A 42 6.00 11.45 16.04
C GLN A 42 4.83 12.35 15.66
N LYS A 43 4.93 13.07 14.55
CA LYS A 43 3.85 13.94 14.06
C LYS A 43 2.57 13.21 13.68
N VAL A 44 2.64 11.93 13.30
CA VAL A 44 1.45 11.14 12.93
C VAL A 44 0.92 10.30 14.09
N TRP A 45 1.70 10.12 15.18
CA TRP A 45 1.29 9.30 16.32
C TRP A 45 -0.06 9.72 16.92
N PRO A 46 -0.37 11.00 17.17
CA PRO A 46 -1.67 11.38 17.75
C PRO A 46 -2.86 10.91 16.89
N ILE A 47 -2.72 10.97 15.57
CA ILE A 47 -3.78 10.57 14.62
C ILE A 47 -3.90 9.04 14.58
N LEU A 48 -2.76 8.34 14.51
CA LEU A 48 -2.73 6.88 14.42
C LEU A 48 -3.21 6.23 15.71
N MET A 49 -2.67 6.66 16.87
CA MET A 49 -2.97 6.05 18.16
C MET A 49 -4.40 6.33 18.63
N ALA A 50 -4.97 7.49 18.29
CA ALA A 50 -6.36 7.81 18.62
C ALA A 50 -7.39 6.94 17.88
N LYS A 51 -7.00 6.32 16.75
CA LYS A 51 -7.90 5.48 15.92
C LYS A 51 -7.74 3.98 16.18
N LEU A 52 -6.62 3.56 16.76
CA LEU A 52 -6.37 2.16 17.09
C LEU A 52 -7.13 1.73 18.36
N PRO A 53 -7.77 0.55 18.36
CA PRO A 53 -8.36 0.00 19.58
C PRO A 53 -7.26 -0.35 20.59
N LYS A 54 -7.57 -0.25 21.88
CA LYS A 54 -6.62 -0.51 22.98
C LYS A 54 -5.91 -1.87 22.89
N GLY A 55 -6.56 -2.89 22.32
CA GLY A 55 -5.97 -4.22 22.15
C GLY A 55 -4.90 -4.31 21.06
N GLN A 56 -4.83 -3.33 20.16
CA GLN A 56 -3.83 -3.26 19.06
C GLN A 56 -2.71 -2.25 19.35
N LEU A 57 -2.82 -1.49 20.44
CA LEU A 57 -1.79 -0.55 20.89
C LEU A 57 -0.70 -1.29 21.67
N SER A 58 0.54 -0.84 21.49
CA SER A 58 1.66 -1.33 22.29
C SER A 58 1.47 -1.03 23.79
N LYS A 59 1.99 -1.91 24.64
CA LYS A 59 1.97 -1.76 26.12
C LYS A 59 3.34 -1.47 26.71
N ASP A 60 4.40 -1.73 25.96
CA ASP A 60 5.80 -1.66 26.36
C ASP A 60 6.63 -0.69 25.50
N GLY A 61 6.01 -0.10 24.47
CA GLY A 61 6.67 0.83 23.55
C GLY A 61 7.25 0.16 22.31
N GLU A 62 7.24 -1.18 22.23
CA GLU A 62 7.60 -1.90 21.02
C GLU A 62 6.41 -1.94 20.04
N PRO A 63 6.59 -1.53 18.77
CA PRO A 63 5.47 -1.44 17.83
C PRO A 63 4.76 -2.78 17.61
N THR A 64 3.43 -2.75 17.68
CA THR A 64 2.63 -3.93 17.35
C THR A 64 2.58 -4.18 15.84
N PRO A 65 2.23 -5.40 15.40
CA PRO A 65 2.03 -5.68 13.98
C PRO A 65 1.01 -4.75 13.31
N ALA A 66 -0.01 -4.30 14.05
CA ALA A 66 -1.02 -3.37 13.55
C ALA A 66 -0.43 -1.96 13.37
N GLU A 67 0.29 -1.46 14.38
CA GLU A 67 0.97 -0.17 14.31
C GLU A 67 1.95 -0.10 13.13
N ILE A 68 2.77 -1.15 12.96
CA ILE A 68 3.71 -1.27 11.82
C ILE A 68 2.97 -1.24 10.49
N ALA A 69 1.92 -2.05 10.34
CA ALA A 69 1.20 -2.20 9.08
C ALA A 69 0.44 -0.94 8.66
N ILE A 70 -0.27 -0.31 9.62
CA ILE A 70 -1.02 0.93 9.39
C ILE A 70 -0.06 2.06 9.06
N TYR A 71 1.01 2.22 9.84
CA TYR A 71 2.01 3.26 9.58
C TYR A 71 2.65 3.11 8.19
N ALA A 72 3.03 1.88 7.82
CA ALA A 72 3.60 1.61 6.50
C ALA A 72 2.66 2.00 5.36
N ALA A 73 1.37 1.63 5.45
CA ALA A 73 0.38 1.98 4.44
C ALA A 73 0.15 3.50 4.34
N ILE A 74 0.07 4.21 5.46
CA ILE A 74 -0.02 5.67 5.49
C ILE A 74 1.21 6.30 4.83
N ARG A 75 2.40 5.75 5.10
CA ARG A 75 3.64 6.21 4.48
C ARG A 75 3.63 6.01 2.97
N PHE A 76 3.22 4.83 2.50
CA PHE A 76 3.12 4.56 1.06
C PHE A 76 2.12 5.47 0.36
N TYR A 77 0.97 5.71 0.99
CA TYR A 77 0.02 6.73 0.55
C TYR A 77 0.68 8.11 0.47
N ALA A 78 1.37 8.56 1.52
CA ALA A 78 1.99 9.88 1.57
C ALA A 78 3.06 10.08 0.48
N ILE A 79 3.81 9.02 0.14
CA ILE A 79 4.78 9.00 -0.96
C ILE A 79 4.05 9.18 -2.30
N HIS A 80 3.01 8.40 -2.55
CA HIS A 80 2.25 8.46 -3.80
C HIS A 80 1.53 9.82 -3.96
N GLN A 81 0.86 10.30 -2.92
CA GLN A 81 0.10 11.56 -2.91
C GLN A 81 0.96 12.81 -3.14
N GLN A 82 2.27 12.77 -2.84
CA GLN A 82 3.14 13.95 -2.96
C GLN A 82 3.10 14.57 -4.36
N GLY A 83 2.73 15.84 -4.47
CA GLY A 83 2.68 16.53 -5.77
C GLY A 83 1.53 16.08 -6.67
N LYS A 84 0.58 15.28 -6.16
CA LYS A 84 -0.70 14.98 -6.84
C LYS A 84 -1.80 15.80 -6.18
N GLU A 85 -2.60 16.50 -6.99
CA GLU A 85 -3.76 17.27 -6.51
C GLU A 85 -4.96 16.35 -6.20
N VAL A 86 -5.14 15.32 -7.03
CA VAL A 86 -6.21 14.33 -6.89
C VAL A 86 -5.84 13.30 -5.82
N PHE A 87 -6.84 12.88 -5.04
CA PHE A 87 -6.70 11.85 -4.03
C PHE A 87 -6.34 10.49 -4.66
N VAL A 88 -5.20 9.91 -4.25
CA VAL A 88 -4.66 8.68 -4.85
C VAL A 88 -5.09 7.38 -4.15
N CYS A 89 -5.84 7.46 -3.06
CA CYS A 89 -6.29 6.28 -2.30
C CYS A 89 -7.76 5.97 -2.61
N GLY A 90 -8.07 4.69 -2.83
CA GLY A 90 -9.43 4.24 -3.16
C GLY A 90 -9.74 2.87 -2.56
N ASP A 91 -10.97 2.39 -2.77
CA ASP A 91 -11.47 1.13 -2.22
C ASP A 91 -11.62 0.08 -3.34
N SER A 92 -10.86 -1.02 -3.26
CA SER A 92 -10.94 -2.13 -4.23
C SER A 92 -11.99 -3.18 -3.89
N SER A 93 -12.68 -3.08 -2.74
CA SER A 93 -13.68 -4.07 -2.32
C SER A 93 -15.04 -3.88 -2.99
N LYS A 94 -15.33 -2.64 -3.41
CA LYS A 94 -16.58 -2.26 -4.05
C LYS A 94 -16.54 -2.60 -5.55
N LYS A 95 -16.95 -3.82 -5.88
CA LYS A 95 -16.97 -4.39 -7.25
C LYS A 95 -17.61 -3.46 -8.29
N ASP A 96 -18.61 -2.67 -7.90
CA ASP A 96 -19.37 -1.81 -8.83
C ASP A 96 -18.79 -0.40 -8.97
N SER A 97 -17.89 0.03 -8.07
CA SER A 97 -17.50 1.45 -7.99
C SER A 97 -16.25 1.83 -8.79
N LYS A 98 -15.43 0.86 -9.24
CA LYS A 98 -14.09 1.10 -9.81
C LYS A 98 -13.27 2.16 -9.03
N ASP A 99 -13.53 2.35 -7.73
CA ASP A 99 -12.96 3.47 -6.98
C ASP A 99 -11.46 3.31 -6.78
N GLY A 100 -11.00 2.08 -6.54
CA GLY A 100 -9.58 1.74 -6.47
C GLY A 100 -9.29 0.31 -6.90
N ILE A 101 -7.99 0.01 -7.03
CA ILE A 101 -7.49 -1.35 -7.24
C ILE A 101 -6.43 -1.70 -6.20
N THR A 102 -6.10 -2.98 -6.06
CA THR A 102 -5.02 -3.39 -5.16
C THR A 102 -3.66 -2.96 -5.72
N PHE A 103 -2.67 -2.81 -4.83
CA PHE A 103 -1.33 -2.37 -5.22
C PHE A 103 -0.67 -3.29 -6.27
N PHE A 104 -0.80 -4.61 -6.11
CA PHE A 104 -0.20 -5.57 -7.04
C PHE A 104 -0.95 -5.67 -8.37
N GLU A 105 -2.26 -5.36 -8.43
CA GLU A 105 -2.98 -5.19 -9.70
C GLU A 105 -2.54 -3.93 -10.47
N ALA A 106 -2.20 -2.86 -9.75
CA ALA A 106 -1.58 -1.67 -10.34
C ALA A 106 -0.22 -2.01 -10.95
N LEU A 107 0.64 -2.71 -10.21
CA LEU A 107 1.92 -3.19 -10.73
C LEU A 107 1.74 -4.16 -11.91
N ALA A 108 0.74 -5.03 -11.89
CA ALA A 108 0.40 -5.91 -13.02
C ALA A 108 0.02 -5.11 -14.27
N SER A 109 -0.66 -3.98 -14.09
CA SER A 109 -1.04 -3.08 -15.18
C SER A 109 0.17 -2.38 -15.78
N LEU A 110 1.11 -1.89 -14.96
CA LEU A 110 2.39 -1.35 -15.43
C LEU A 110 3.23 -2.40 -16.16
N ARG A 111 3.30 -3.61 -15.61
CA ARG A 111 4.02 -4.77 -16.17
C ARG A 111 3.61 -5.12 -17.61
N ARG A 112 2.44 -4.67 -18.07
CA ARG A 112 2.01 -4.87 -19.47
C ARG A 112 2.96 -4.19 -20.46
N ASN A 113 3.55 -3.06 -20.08
CA ASN A 113 4.57 -2.40 -20.88
C ASN A 113 5.86 -3.23 -20.87
N GLU A 114 6.30 -3.70 -22.04
CA GLU A 114 7.52 -4.51 -22.23
C GLU A 114 8.76 -3.84 -21.64
N ASP A 115 8.89 -2.51 -21.79
CA ASP A 115 10.05 -1.74 -21.34
C ASP A 115 10.21 -1.77 -19.81
N THR A 116 9.08 -1.86 -19.10
CA THR A 116 9.06 -1.86 -17.62
C THR A 116 8.97 -3.26 -17.03
N ARG A 117 8.53 -4.26 -17.81
CA ARG A 117 8.22 -5.61 -17.34
C ARG A 117 9.38 -6.28 -16.63
N ALA A 118 10.55 -6.34 -17.29
CA ALA A 118 11.72 -7.00 -16.73
C ALA A 118 12.21 -6.30 -15.44
N ALA A 119 12.14 -4.97 -15.41
CA ALA A 119 12.53 -4.16 -14.25
C ALA A 119 11.58 -4.34 -13.06
N LEU A 120 10.27 -4.47 -13.30
CA LEU A 120 9.28 -4.76 -12.27
C LEU A 120 9.41 -6.21 -11.76
N ASP A 121 9.57 -7.18 -12.66
CA ASP A 121 9.71 -8.60 -12.29
C ASP A 121 10.93 -8.83 -11.38
N ARG A 122 12.06 -8.18 -11.66
CA ARG A 122 13.28 -8.23 -10.82
C ARG A 122 13.09 -7.66 -9.41
N ARG A 123 12.09 -6.80 -9.18
CA ARG A 123 11.79 -6.22 -7.87
C ARG A 123 10.67 -6.96 -7.13
N VAL A 124 9.65 -7.40 -7.85
CA VAL A 124 8.51 -8.10 -7.26
C VAL A 124 8.87 -9.55 -6.89
N GLN A 125 9.58 -10.29 -7.74
CA GLN A 125 9.89 -11.69 -7.46
C GLN A 125 10.68 -11.92 -6.15
N PRO A 126 11.72 -11.11 -5.82
CA PRO A 126 12.39 -11.23 -4.52
C PRO A 126 11.48 -10.87 -3.34
N LEU A 127 10.62 -9.87 -3.48
CA LEU A 127 9.64 -9.48 -2.45
C LEU A 127 8.73 -10.65 -2.08
N LEU A 128 8.26 -11.44 -3.06
CA LEU A 128 7.41 -12.61 -2.84
C LEU A 128 8.09 -13.75 -2.05
N LYS A 129 9.41 -13.67 -1.86
CA LYS A 129 10.21 -14.65 -1.10
C LYS A 129 10.74 -14.08 0.23
N THR A 130 10.62 -12.77 0.44
CA THR A 130 11.14 -12.11 1.64
C THR A 130 10.29 -12.49 2.84
N THR A 131 10.93 -12.95 3.93
CA THR A 131 10.24 -13.46 5.13
C THR A 131 10.23 -12.47 6.29
N ASN A 132 11.05 -11.43 6.24
CA ASN A 132 11.12 -10.40 7.29
C ASN A 132 10.33 -9.15 6.87
N ILE A 133 9.60 -8.55 7.82
CA ILE A 133 8.74 -7.41 7.54
C ILE A 133 9.53 -6.18 7.07
N ALA A 134 10.70 -5.90 7.65
CA ALA A 134 11.52 -4.75 7.27
C ALA A 134 11.87 -4.74 5.77
N GLY A 135 12.37 -5.85 5.25
CA GLY A 135 12.71 -6.01 3.84
C GLY A 135 11.49 -5.95 2.91
N VAL A 136 10.32 -6.42 3.37
CA VAL A 136 9.05 -6.26 2.64
C VAL A 136 8.68 -4.77 2.56
N LEU A 137 8.78 -4.02 3.67
CA LEU A 137 8.45 -2.59 3.69
C LEU A 137 9.40 -1.77 2.81
N ASP A 138 10.70 -2.07 2.83
CA ASP A 138 11.69 -1.40 1.97
C ASP A 138 11.42 -1.68 0.48
N SER A 139 11.14 -2.94 0.14
CA SER A 139 10.82 -3.32 -1.24
C SER A 139 9.53 -2.66 -1.73
N LEU A 140 8.49 -2.61 -0.89
CA LEU A 140 7.23 -1.93 -1.20
C LEU A 140 7.43 -0.42 -1.36
N ALA A 141 8.27 0.23 -0.54
CA ALA A 141 8.57 1.65 -0.67
C ALA A 141 9.15 1.98 -2.07
N HIS A 142 10.08 1.16 -2.56
CA HIS A 142 10.64 1.32 -3.91
C HIS A 142 9.58 1.11 -5.00
N LEU A 143 8.72 0.10 -4.87
CA LEU A 143 7.65 -0.15 -5.83
C LEU A 143 6.60 0.99 -5.85
N VAL A 144 6.30 1.58 -4.70
CA VAL A 144 5.40 2.75 -4.60
C VAL A 144 6.02 3.97 -5.30
N ALA A 145 7.33 4.18 -5.18
CA ALA A 145 8.02 5.24 -5.91
C ALA A 145 7.97 5.04 -7.44
N ILE A 146 8.09 3.79 -7.91
CA ILE A 146 7.92 3.45 -9.34
C ILE A 146 6.49 3.75 -9.79
N LEU A 147 5.49 3.30 -9.03
CA LEU A 147 4.07 3.55 -9.34
C LEU A 147 3.79 5.05 -9.45
N LYS A 148 4.27 5.83 -8.48
CA LYS A 148 4.16 7.29 -8.47
C LYS A 148 4.73 7.94 -9.74
N ALA A 149 5.86 7.44 -10.25
CA ALA A 149 6.54 7.98 -11.42
C ALA A 149 5.90 7.56 -12.76
N SER A 150 5.02 6.55 -12.76
CA SER A 150 4.46 5.93 -13.97
C SER A 150 3.19 6.62 -14.54
N ASP A 151 2.94 7.87 -14.17
CA ASP A 151 1.70 8.60 -14.50
C ASP A 151 0.39 7.86 -14.18
N TRP A 152 0.46 6.98 -13.18
CA TRP A 152 -0.67 6.18 -12.74
C TRP A 152 -1.79 7.06 -12.17
N THR A 153 -3.00 6.93 -12.72
CA THR A 153 -4.16 7.76 -12.35
C THR A 153 -5.22 7.04 -11.52
N GLN A 154 -5.26 5.71 -11.60
CA GLN A 154 -6.24 4.92 -10.84
C GLN A 154 -5.88 4.90 -9.35
N LYS A 155 -6.86 5.05 -8.47
CA LYS A 155 -6.57 5.04 -7.03
C LYS A 155 -6.13 3.67 -6.53
N ILE A 156 -5.31 3.66 -5.49
CA ILE A 156 -4.74 2.46 -4.87
C ILE A 156 -5.36 2.22 -3.52
N ASP A 157 -5.67 0.96 -3.23
CA ASP A 157 -6.18 0.52 -1.96
C ASP A 157 -5.06 0.27 -0.93
N TYR A 158 -4.49 1.36 -0.40
CA TYR A 158 -3.54 1.30 0.71
C TYR A 158 -4.12 0.67 1.99
N PRO A 159 -5.40 0.88 2.35
CA PRO A 159 -6.05 0.15 3.43
C PRO A 159 -5.99 -1.38 3.27
N ARG A 160 -6.16 -1.90 2.05
CA ARG A 160 -5.94 -3.33 1.79
C ARG A 160 -4.51 -3.73 2.07
N LEU A 161 -3.55 -2.94 1.60
CA LEU A 161 -2.13 -3.25 1.79
C LEU A 161 -1.75 -3.27 3.28
N ALA A 162 -2.34 -2.39 4.10
CA ALA A 162 -2.17 -2.44 5.56
C ALA A 162 -2.67 -3.77 6.14
N GLN A 163 -3.85 -4.22 5.74
CA GLN A 163 -4.40 -5.50 6.18
C GLN A 163 -3.52 -6.68 5.76
N ASP A 164 -3.02 -6.68 4.52
CA ASP A 164 -2.11 -7.70 4.03
C ASP A 164 -0.80 -7.72 4.86
N LEU A 165 -0.23 -6.54 5.15
CA LEU A 165 0.98 -6.40 5.99
C LEU A 165 0.76 -6.83 7.44
N PHE A 166 -0.42 -6.57 8.00
CA PHE A 166 -0.78 -7.07 9.32
C PHE A 166 -0.79 -8.60 9.33
N TRP A 167 -1.49 -9.23 8.36
CA TRP A 167 -1.55 -10.68 8.23
C TRP A 167 -0.19 -11.31 7.93
N PHE A 168 0.66 -10.64 7.15
CA PHE A 168 2.01 -11.11 6.86
C PHE A 168 2.82 -11.37 8.13
N GLN A 169 2.68 -10.51 9.14
CA GLN A 169 3.44 -10.59 10.39
C GLN A 169 2.91 -11.67 11.36
N ARG A 170 1.72 -12.24 11.14
CA ARG A 170 1.06 -13.10 12.13
C ARG A 170 1.66 -14.50 12.27
N SER A 171 2.16 -15.06 11.18
CA SER A 171 2.81 -16.38 11.15
C SER A 171 3.41 -16.63 9.78
N PHE A 172 4.35 -17.57 9.68
CA PHE A 172 4.91 -18.01 8.40
C PHE A 172 3.82 -18.47 7.40
N LYS A 173 2.85 -19.26 7.85
CA LYS A 173 1.71 -19.70 7.01
C LYS A 173 0.88 -18.52 6.51
N SER A 174 0.66 -17.51 7.34
CA SER A 174 -0.07 -16.30 6.97
C SER A 174 0.73 -15.45 5.97
N ALA A 175 2.04 -15.29 6.20
CA ALA A 175 2.96 -14.64 5.26
C ALA A 175 2.93 -15.31 3.88
N SER A 176 3.02 -16.64 3.80
CA SER A 176 2.96 -17.37 2.52
C SER A 176 1.62 -17.17 1.79
N ARG A 177 0.50 -17.07 2.52
CA ARG A 177 -0.82 -16.76 1.93
C ARG A 177 -0.86 -15.35 1.33
N VAL A 178 -0.31 -14.37 2.04
CA VAL A 178 -0.22 -12.99 1.55
C VAL A 178 0.68 -12.91 0.32
N GLN A 179 1.84 -13.55 0.35
CA GLN A 179 2.76 -13.61 -0.80
C GLN A 179 2.11 -14.29 -2.01
N LEU A 180 1.39 -15.39 -1.81
CA LEU A 180 0.64 -16.05 -2.88
C LEU A 180 -0.44 -15.12 -3.46
N LEU A 181 -1.18 -14.41 -2.62
CA LEU A 181 -2.19 -13.43 -3.04
C LEU A 181 -1.56 -12.32 -3.89
N TRP A 182 -0.45 -11.74 -3.44
CA TRP A 182 0.29 -10.72 -4.18
C TRP A 182 0.81 -11.24 -5.52
N GLY A 183 1.35 -12.46 -5.54
CA GLY A 183 1.77 -13.13 -6.76
C GLY A 183 0.61 -13.38 -7.73
N GLN A 184 -0.54 -13.82 -7.23
CA GLN A 184 -1.76 -13.98 -8.02
C GLN A 184 -2.21 -12.64 -8.61
N GLN A 185 -2.26 -11.57 -7.82
CA GLN A 185 -2.63 -10.23 -8.30
C GLN A 185 -1.65 -9.72 -9.37
N TYR A 186 -0.34 -9.92 -9.16
CA TYR A 186 0.71 -9.41 -10.03
C TYR A 186 0.87 -10.18 -11.35
N PHE A 187 0.84 -11.51 -11.31
CA PHE A 187 1.07 -12.37 -12.47
C PHE A 187 -0.21 -12.78 -13.21
N ARG A 188 -1.41 -12.39 -12.72
CA ARG A 188 -2.66 -12.70 -13.40
C ARG A 188 -2.59 -12.22 -14.85
N THR A 189 -2.64 -13.15 -15.78
CA THR A 189 -2.67 -12.84 -17.21
C THR A 189 -3.99 -12.15 -17.52
N ILE A 190 -3.95 -10.83 -17.68
CA ILE A 190 -5.06 -10.09 -18.27
C ILE A 190 -4.82 -10.20 -19.77
N LYS A 191 -5.56 -11.09 -20.45
CA LYS A 191 -5.50 -11.23 -21.92
C LYS A 191 -5.59 -9.83 -22.52
N GLN A 192 -4.61 -9.47 -23.34
CA GLN A 192 -4.73 -8.30 -24.20
C GLN A 192 -5.97 -8.54 -25.06
N THR A 193 -6.99 -7.70 -24.95
CA THR A 193 -7.95 -7.54 -26.03
C THR A 193 -7.17 -6.86 -27.15
N THR A 194 -6.49 -7.65 -27.97
CA THR A 194 -6.10 -7.23 -29.30
C THR A 194 -7.40 -6.83 -30.00
N LYS A 195 -7.65 -5.52 -30.13
CA LYS A 195 -8.47 -5.02 -31.23
C LYS A 195 -7.77 -5.53 -32.48
N SER A 196 -8.31 -6.58 -33.08
CA SER A 196 -8.06 -6.89 -34.48
C SER A 196 -8.53 -5.66 -35.25
N GLU A 197 -7.59 -4.81 -35.67
CA GLU A 197 -7.85 -3.88 -36.76
C GLU A 197 -8.24 -4.73 -37.95
N GLY A 198 -9.54 -4.70 -38.26
CA GLY A 198 -10.08 -5.28 -39.47
C GLY A 198 -9.42 -4.58 -40.64
N LYS A 199 -8.63 -5.34 -41.41
CA LYS A 199 -8.40 -5.02 -42.81
C LYS A 199 -9.76 -5.06 -43.51
N GLN A 200 -10.21 -3.91 -44.01
CA GLN A 200 -10.97 -3.80 -45.24
C GLN A 200 -10.32 -2.73 -46.09
#